data_AF-A0A478FS26-F1
#
_entry.id   AF-A0A478FS26-F1
#
_cell.length_a   1.000
_cell.length_b   1.000
_cell.length_c   1.000
_cell.angle_alpha   90.00
_cell.angle_beta   90.00
_cell.angle_gamma   90.00
#
_symmetry.space_group_name_H-M   'P 1'
#
loop_
_entity.id
_entity.type
_entity.pdbx_description
1 polymer ?
#
loop_
_entity_poly.entity_id
_entity_poly.type
_entity_poly.pdbx_seq_one_letter_code
_entity_poly.pdbx_strand_id
1 'polypeptide(L)'
;MRIFDYFFNRYGIPLLVVGSTGAGIKLYFGKVGYLTSGNSEIFSSLEGLEQLDNFQADQPQDIVEQPKAPAELPPPVKQPEPSVPEIVTFAKKISGAGFKLINENTSDDVIRNIMFQRLYPNKDDAFSYGENQLFKGSIRFSFKTKNFESKHKKHLKTISKPDNKQVNDFKQSCLAALKIEYTDDKDGNNQLSRLREWCTEPKVKDVLSRHKFKVFSDPKHDKQVESSIRKILAGWFKKEKNHKWWEKQSFFSKDEIKQILNGKENVGIRNEKEVTVNQIRIVKDKCLKELDKNFERENFYLTKDFIDQMNNKSSLKVDAFQEVAIFCSVPTEAKDYVKDAMQGVLRNHFDSKIKNDYCYVNGKQPAYYAKVSTADPFEGKTFWCAVRLLYETKPKKP
;
A
#
# COMPACT_ATOMS: atom_id res chain seq x y z
N MET A 1 17.33 37.77 25.51
CA MET A 1 17.89 36.67 24.69
C MET A 1 18.05 35.31 25.42
N ARG A 2 17.81 35.18 26.74
CA ARG A 2 17.99 33.88 27.45
C ARG A 2 16.79 32.92 27.41
N ILE A 3 15.60 33.39 27.07
CA ILE A 3 14.39 32.54 26.94
C ILE A 3 14.41 31.70 25.67
N PHE A 4 15.03 32.18 24.58
CA PHE A 4 15.08 31.46 23.31
C PHE A 4 15.98 30.22 23.39
N ASP A 5 17.17 30.30 24.00
CA ASP A 5 18.07 29.15 24.14
C ASP A 5 17.47 27.98 24.96
N TYR A 6 16.62 28.29 25.95
CA TYR A 6 16.01 27.25 26.78
C TYR A 6 14.98 26.42 26.00
N PHE A 7 14.22 27.05 25.10
CA PHE A 7 13.23 26.34 24.27
C PHE A 7 13.88 25.53 23.14
N PHE A 8 14.94 26.04 22.52
CA PHE A 8 15.65 25.36 21.43
C PHE A 8 16.30 24.03 21.86
N ASN A 9 16.89 23.99 23.05
CA ASN A 9 17.58 22.79 23.53
C ASN A 9 16.65 21.73 24.14
N ARG A 10 15.45 22.10 24.61
CA ARG A 10 14.56 21.18 25.34
C ARG A 10 13.42 20.60 24.50
N TYR A 11 12.97 21.28 23.44
CA TYR A 11 11.78 20.89 22.68
C TYR A 11 12.02 20.62 21.18
N GLY A 12 13.28 20.70 20.70
CA GLY A 12 13.62 20.55 19.30
C GLY A 12 13.23 21.76 18.45
N ILE A 13 13.79 21.85 17.23
CA ILE A 13 13.60 22.99 16.32
C ILE A 13 12.13 23.09 15.92
N PRO A 14 11.39 24.16 16.27
CA PRO A 14 10.05 24.38 15.72
C PRO A 14 10.18 24.70 14.22
N LEU A 15 9.36 24.06 13.38
CA LEU A 15 9.26 24.39 11.97
C LEU A 15 8.67 25.81 11.87
N LEU A 16 9.47 26.77 11.41
CA LEU A 16 9.05 28.15 11.16
C LEU A 16 8.66 28.29 9.70
N VAL A 17 7.36 28.47 9.44
CA VAL A 17 6.87 28.80 8.09
C VAL A 17 6.57 30.29 8.04
N VAL A 18 7.25 31.00 7.14
CA VAL A 18 7.07 32.43 6.93
C VAL A 18 6.34 32.64 5.61
N GLY A 19 5.14 33.22 5.68
CA GLY A 19 4.35 33.59 4.51
C GLY A 19 4.00 35.07 4.53
N SER A 20 4.14 35.74 3.38
CA SER A 20 3.69 37.12 3.17
C SER A 20 2.35 37.11 2.44
N THR A 21 1.36 37.83 2.97
CA THR A 21 0.02 37.94 2.37
C THR A 21 -0.27 39.35 1.85
N GLY A 22 0.77 40.15 1.58
CA GLY A 22 0.63 41.52 1.10
C GLY A 22 0.21 42.55 2.16
N ALA A 23 -0.30 42.12 3.32
CA ALA A 23 -0.67 42.99 4.45
C ALA A 23 0.12 42.73 5.74
N GLY A 24 1.18 41.93 5.69
CA GLY A 24 2.06 41.65 6.83
C GLY A 24 2.66 40.25 6.84
N ILE A 25 3.66 40.05 7.70
CA ILE A 25 4.33 38.76 7.92
C ILE A 25 3.61 38.03 9.05
N LYS A 26 3.07 36.84 8.76
CA LYS A 26 2.54 35.93 9.80
C LYS A 26 3.55 34.82 10.07
N LEU A 27 3.85 34.61 11.34
CA LEU A 27 4.71 33.52 11.82
C LEU A 27 3.84 32.42 12.40
N TYR A 28 3.97 31.20 11.87
CA TYR A 28 3.27 30.03 12.37
C TYR A 28 4.26 29.14 13.14
N PHE A 29 3.95 28.85 14.40
CA PHE A 29 4.72 27.93 15.24
C PHE A 29 3.96 26.61 15.39
N GLY A 30 4.44 25.55 14.73
CA GLY A 30 3.89 24.20 14.88
C GLY A 30 4.44 23.51 16.13
N LYS A 31 3.55 22.95 16.96
CA LYS A 31 3.92 22.16 18.14
C LYS A 31 4.14 20.71 17.72
N VAL A 32 5.38 20.23 17.71
CA VAL A 32 5.69 18.84 17.37
C VAL A 32 5.57 17.98 18.64
N GLY A 33 4.50 17.18 18.74
CA GLY A 33 4.34 16.25 19.85
C GLY A 33 3.07 15.39 19.73
N TYR A 34 3.28 14.09 19.57
CA TYR A 34 2.30 12.99 19.67
C TYR A 34 1.25 12.87 18.57
N LEU A 35 1.59 12.08 17.54
CA LEU A 35 0.64 11.43 16.65
C LEU A 35 0.66 9.92 16.90
N THR A 36 -0.25 9.46 17.76
CA THR A 36 -0.86 8.13 17.61
C THR A 36 -2.10 8.31 16.74
N SER A 37 -2.24 7.50 15.70
CA SER A 37 -3.15 7.64 14.54
C SER A 37 -2.52 8.42 13.38
N GLY A 38 -2.55 7.80 12.20
CA GLY A 38 -1.84 8.24 11.01
C GLY A 38 -2.44 9.50 10.44
N ASN A 39 -1.77 10.64 10.65
CA ASN A 39 -1.98 11.81 9.82
C ASN A 39 -1.44 11.54 8.43
N SER A 40 -2.30 11.74 7.46
CA SER A 40 -2.06 11.44 6.06
C SER A 40 -2.02 12.75 5.28
N GLU A 41 -0.97 13.56 5.50
CA GLU A 41 -0.71 14.79 4.72
C GLU A 41 -0.48 14.51 3.22
N ILE A 42 -0.32 13.23 2.84
CA ILE A 42 -0.23 12.81 1.43
C ILE A 42 -1.61 12.84 0.73
N PHE A 43 -2.73 12.81 1.46
CA PHE A 43 -4.07 12.78 0.85
C PHE A 43 -4.72 14.15 0.65
N SER A 44 -4.35 15.16 1.44
CA SER A 44 -4.75 16.55 1.17
C SER A 44 -4.13 17.10 -0.13
N SER A 45 -3.14 16.42 -0.70
CA SER A 45 -2.56 16.74 -2.02
C SER A 45 -3.39 16.22 -3.21
N LEU A 46 -4.37 15.33 -3.01
CA LEU A 46 -5.24 14.85 -4.11
C LEU A 46 -6.49 15.71 -4.32
N GLU A 47 -6.99 16.38 -3.27
CA GLU A 47 -8.13 17.32 -3.37
C GLU A 47 -7.76 18.61 -4.12
N GLY A 48 -6.47 18.94 -4.22
CA GLY A 48 -5.99 20.16 -4.90
C GLY A 48 -5.87 20.06 -6.43
N LEU A 49 -6.13 18.90 -7.05
CA LEU A 49 -5.99 18.70 -8.50
C LEU A 49 -7.31 18.74 -9.28
N GLU A 50 -8.46 18.89 -8.61
CA GLU A 50 -9.79 18.86 -9.24
C GLU A 50 -10.28 20.24 -9.75
N GLN A 51 -9.47 21.31 -9.69
CA GLN A 51 -9.87 22.66 -10.09
C GLN A 51 -9.30 23.16 -11.43
N LEU A 52 -8.71 22.32 -12.28
CA LEU A 52 -8.04 22.79 -13.52
C LEU A 52 -8.72 22.41 -14.85
N ASP A 53 -9.81 21.65 -14.87
CA ASP A 53 -10.48 21.22 -16.12
C ASP A 53 -11.82 21.93 -16.38
N ASN A 54 -11.85 23.26 -16.28
CA ASN A 54 -12.94 24.07 -16.83
C ASN A 54 -12.37 25.27 -17.62
N PHE A 55 -11.80 24.98 -18.79
CA PHE A 55 -11.63 25.94 -19.87
C PHE A 55 -12.38 25.42 -21.10
N GLN A 56 -13.63 25.84 -21.26
CA GLN A 56 -14.33 25.73 -22.54
C GLN A 56 -13.93 26.92 -23.41
N ALA A 57 -13.47 26.61 -24.62
CA ALA A 57 -13.22 27.59 -25.67
C ALA A 57 -14.54 27.95 -26.35
N ASP A 58 -14.93 29.22 -26.26
CA ASP A 58 -16.07 29.77 -27.01
C ASP A 58 -15.78 29.77 -28.51
N GLN A 59 -16.71 29.20 -29.29
CA GLN A 59 -16.83 29.48 -30.71
C GLN A 59 -18.07 30.38 -30.96
N PRO A 60 -17.98 31.35 -31.89
CA PRO A 60 -19.08 32.26 -32.16
C PRO A 60 -20.12 31.60 -33.07
N GLN A 61 -21.40 31.68 -32.69
CA GLN A 61 -22.52 31.34 -33.56
C GLN A 61 -23.16 32.60 -34.14
N ASP A 62 -23.32 32.60 -35.46
CA ASP A 62 -24.00 33.61 -36.26
C ASP A 62 -25.49 33.70 -35.93
N ILE A 63 -25.97 34.94 -35.80
CA ILE A 63 -27.35 35.32 -35.51
C ILE A 63 -28.09 35.48 -36.84
N VAL A 64 -29.12 34.66 -37.07
CA VAL A 64 -30.15 34.92 -38.09
C VAL A 64 -31.47 35.17 -37.37
N GLU A 65 -31.92 36.43 -37.39
CA GLU A 65 -33.22 36.86 -36.85
C GLU A 65 -34.38 36.37 -37.75
N GLN A 66 -35.38 35.73 -37.14
CA GLN A 66 -36.71 35.53 -37.73
C GLN A 66 -37.78 36.30 -36.94
N PRO A 67 -38.86 36.77 -37.59
CA PRO A 67 -39.82 37.70 -36.99
C PRO A 67 -40.76 37.03 -35.97
N LYS A 68 -40.95 37.76 -34.86
CA LYS A 68 -41.80 37.46 -33.69
C LYS A 68 -43.29 37.37 -34.04
N ALA A 69 -43.93 36.25 -33.70
CA ALA A 69 -45.39 36.14 -33.57
C ALA A 69 -45.85 36.62 -32.17
N PRO A 70 -47.14 37.01 -31.99
CA PRO A 70 -47.63 37.67 -30.78
C PRO A 70 -47.67 36.74 -29.56
N ALA A 71 -47.37 37.32 -28.40
CA ALA A 71 -47.18 36.63 -27.12
C ALA A 71 -48.44 35.90 -26.61
N GLU A 72 -48.32 34.59 -26.40
CA GLU A 72 -49.16 33.85 -25.45
C GLU A 72 -48.69 34.14 -24.01
N LEU A 73 -49.65 34.30 -23.11
CA LEU A 73 -49.43 34.52 -21.69
C LEU A 73 -48.62 33.35 -21.10
N PRO A 74 -47.56 33.63 -20.31
CA PRO A 74 -46.75 32.57 -19.72
C PRO A 74 -47.61 31.74 -18.75
N PRO A 75 -47.50 30.40 -18.79
CA PRO A 75 -48.13 29.56 -17.79
C PRO A 75 -47.58 29.90 -16.40
N PRO A 76 -48.38 29.71 -15.33
CA PRO A 76 -47.96 30.02 -13.98
C PRO A 76 -46.66 29.29 -13.66
N VAL A 77 -45.64 30.06 -13.29
CA VAL A 77 -44.33 29.58 -12.84
C VAL A 77 -44.57 28.63 -11.68
N LYS A 78 -44.49 27.32 -11.93
CA LYS A 78 -44.40 26.32 -10.85
C LYS A 78 -43.20 26.70 -10.02
N GLN A 79 -43.44 27.12 -8.77
CA GLN A 79 -42.38 27.31 -7.79
C GLN A 79 -41.54 26.02 -7.77
N PRO A 80 -40.20 26.09 -7.90
CA PRO A 80 -39.37 24.91 -7.74
C PRO A 80 -39.64 24.36 -6.34
N GLU A 81 -40.12 23.12 -6.29
CA GLU A 81 -40.27 22.39 -5.03
C GLU A 81 -38.94 22.48 -4.26
N PRO A 82 -38.96 22.78 -2.96
CA PRO A 82 -37.75 22.86 -2.17
C PRO A 82 -37.02 21.51 -2.27
N SER A 83 -35.91 21.52 -3.01
CA SER A 83 -35.08 20.34 -3.19
C SER A 83 -34.60 19.89 -1.81
N VAL A 84 -35.11 18.76 -1.33
CA VAL A 84 -34.65 18.14 -0.09
C VAL A 84 -33.12 17.98 -0.20
N PRO A 85 -32.33 18.46 0.77
CA PRO A 85 -30.88 18.35 0.71
C PRO A 85 -30.48 16.90 0.49
N GLU A 86 -29.72 16.62 -0.57
CA GLU A 86 -29.27 15.27 -0.85
C GLU A 86 -28.30 14.82 0.26
N ILE A 87 -28.72 13.84 1.05
CA ILE A 87 -27.85 13.26 2.09
C ILE A 87 -26.65 12.60 1.40
N VAL A 88 -25.46 13.11 1.71
CA VAL A 88 -24.19 12.56 1.23
C VAL A 88 -23.74 11.49 2.21
N THR A 89 -23.62 10.25 1.76
CA THR A 89 -23.19 9.12 2.60
C THR A 89 -21.70 8.81 2.41
N PHE A 90 -21.13 8.02 3.32
CA PHE A 90 -19.77 7.47 3.13
C PHE A 90 -19.65 6.69 1.81
N ALA A 91 -20.68 5.93 1.43
CA ALA A 91 -20.71 5.23 0.15
C ALA A 91 -20.53 6.19 -1.04
N LYS A 92 -21.27 7.30 -1.07
CA LYS A 92 -21.17 8.30 -2.15
C LYS A 92 -19.78 8.93 -2.22
N LYS A 93 -19.21 9.32 -1.07
CA LYS A 93 -17.84 9.89 -1.03
C LYS A 93 -16.78 8.91 -1.52
N ILE A 94 -16.84 7.65 -1.08
CA ILE A 94 -15.82 6.65 -1.43
C ILE A 94 -15.94 6.23 -2.91
N SER A 95 -17.16 6.00 -3.40
CA SER A 95 -17.39 5.64 -4.80
C SER A 95 -17.11 6.80 -5.76
N GLY A 96 -17.38 8.05 -5.37
CA GLY A 96 -17.00 9.24 -6.14
C GLY A 96 -15.50 9.37 -6.35
N ALA A 97 -14.68 8.85 -5.43
CA ALA A 97 -13.22 8.76 -5.57
C ALA A 97 -12.74 7.53 -6.37
N GLY A 98 -13.66 6.81 -7.05
CA GLY A 98 -13.34 5.70 -7.94
C GLY A 98 -13.10 4.35 -7.25
N PHE A 99 -13.38 4.22 -5.94
CA PHE A 99 -13.23 2.95 -5.24
C PHE A 99 -14.45 2.05 -5.43
N LYS A 100 -14.21 0.76 -5.71
CA LYS A 100 -15.26 -0.25 -5.75
C LYS A 100 -15.68 -0.64 -4.34
N LEU A 101 -16.93 -0.40 -3.98
CA LEU A 101 -17.49 -0.74 -2.67
C LEU A 101 -17.86 -2.23 -2.59
N ILE A 102 -17.78 -2.78 -1.38
CA ILE A 102 -18.44 -4.05 -1.06
C ILE A 102 -19.96 -3.88 -1.24
N ASN A 103 -20.62 -4.88 -1.79
CA ASN A 103 -22.07 -4.97 -1.90
C ASN A 103 -22.56 -6.38 -1.47
N GLU A 104 -23.87 -6.61 -1.53
CA GLU A 104 -24.47 -7.90 -1.13
C GLU A 104 -23.92 -9.10 -1.93
N ASN A 105 -23.55 -8.86 -3.19
CA ASN A 105 -23.04 -9.85 -4.13
C ASN A 105 -21.51 -10.03 -4.07
N THR A 106 -20.79 -9.25 -3.25
CA THR A 106 -19.35 -9.45 -3.07
C THR A 106 -19.11 -10.82 -2.43
N SER A 107 -18.30 -11.64 -3.10
CA SER A 107 -18.04 -13.03 -2.69
C SER A 107 -17.30 -13.12 -1.36
N ASP A 108 -17.51 -14.21 -0.63
CA ASP A 108 -16.86 -14.48 0.65
C ASP A 108 -15.33 -14.46 0.57
N ASP A 109 -14.74 -14.94 -0.53
CA ASP A 109 -13.28 -14.92 -0.67
C ASP A 109 -12.73 -13.48 -0.78
N VAL A 110 -13.43 -12.60 -1.50
CA VAL A 110 -13.07 -11.18 -1.57
C VAL A 110 -13.16 -10.54 -0.18
N ILE A 111 -14.24 -10.80 0.58
CA ILE A 111 -14.36 -10.30 1.95
C ILE A 111 -13.22 -10.82 2.84
N ARG A 112 -12.86 -12.10 2.73
CA ARG A 112 -11.73 -12.66 3.49
C ARG A 112 -10.39 -12.04 3.10
N ASN A 113 -10.17 -11.74 1.81
CA ASN A 113 -8.98 -11.02 1.36
C ASN A 113 -8.95 -9.59 1.93
N ILE A 114 -10.09 -8.90 2.02
CA ILE A 114 -10.21 -7.58 2.65
C ILE A 114 -9.88 -7.65 4.14
N MET A 115 -10.48 -8.61 4.87
CA MET A 115 -10.16 -8.85 6.29
C MET A 115 -8.69 -9.18 6.50
N PHE A 116 -8.03 -9.78 5.50
CA PHE A 116 -6.64 -10.23 5.55
C PHE A 116 -5.66 -9.33 4.78
N GLN A 117 -6.05 -8.12 4.41
CA GLN A 117 -5.24 -7.28 3.52
C GLN A 117 -3.96 -6.72 4.14
N ARG A 118 -3.91 -6.55 5.47
CA ARG A 118 -2.75 -5.94 6.13
C ARG A 118 -1.53 -6.87 6.13
N LEU A 119 -0.41 -6.34 5.66
CA LEU A 119 0.84 -7.08 5.50
C LEU A 119 1.58 -7.22 6.84
N TYR A 120 1.52 -8.42 7.41
CA TYR A 120 2.10 -8.77 8.70
C TYR A 120 3.19 -9.85 8.59
N PRO A 121 4.38 -9.53 8.04
CA PRO A 121 5.45 -10.52 7.89
C PRO A 121 6.03 -10.98 9.24
N ASN A 122 5.76 -10.23 10.32
CA ASN A 122 6.28 -10.44 11.67
C ASN A 122 5.29 -11.10 12.66
N LYS A 123 4.07 -11.46 12.21
CA LYS A 123 3.05 -12.05 13.09
C LYS A 123 3.16 -13.57 13.08
N ASP A 124 3.80 -14.09 14.13
CA ASP A 124 4.03 -15.53 14.35
C ASP A 124 2.94 -16.18 15.19
N ASP A 125 2.17 -15.35 15.88
CA ASP A 125 1.18 -15.75 16.85
C ASP A 125 -0.21 -15.26 16.40
N ALA A 126 -1.23 -15.99 16.86
CA ALA A 126 -2.62 -15.61 16.69
C ALA A 126 -2.87 -14.21 17.28
N PHE A 127 -3.74 -13.44 16.63
CA PHE A 127 -4.18 -12.14 17.13
C PHE A 127 -5.61 -11.86 16.70
N SER A 128 -6.23 -10.84 17.29
CA SER A 128 -7.59 -10.42 16.96
C SER A 128 -7.69 -8.92 16.79
N TYR A 129 -8.61 -8.48 15.94
CA TYR A 129 -9.16 -7.13 16.01
C TYR A 129 -10.35 -7.13 16.95
N GLY A 130 -10.42 -6.14 17.83
CA GLY A 130 -11.59 -5.88 18.68
C GLY A 130 -12.70 -5.16 17.92
N GLU A 131 -13.86 -5.07 18.56
CA GLU A 131 -14.99 -4.29 18.03
C GLU A 131 -14.63 -2.81 17.88
N ASN A 132 -15.20 -2.17 16.86
CA ASN A 132 -14.96 -0.76 16.53
C ASN A 132 -13.50 -0.39 16.24
N GLN A 133 -12.57 -1.35 16.23
CA GLN A 133 -11.16 -1.09 16.06
C GLN A 133 -10.81 -0.68 14.63
N LEU A 134 -11.41 -1.34 13.63
CA LEU A 134 -11.13 -1.08 12.22
C LEU A 134 -11.87 0.15 11.73
N PHE A 135 -13.17 0.20 12.00
CA PHE A 135 -14.06 1.34 11.77
C PHE A 135 -15.22 1.28 12.77
N LYS A 136 -15.91 2.39 13.01
CA LYS A 136 -17.10 2.40 13.89
C LYS A 136 -18.17 1.42 13.35
N GLY A 137 -18.59 0.47 14.17
CA GLY A 137 -19.51 -0.63 13.80
C GLY A 137 -18.83 -1.92 13.33
N SER A 138 -17.49 -1.97 13.25
CA SER A 138 -16.76 -3.19 12.87
C SER A 138 -16.83 -4.27 13.96
N ILE A 139 -16.95 -5.53 13.53
CA ILE A 139 -16.98 -6.70 14.41
C ILE A 139 -15.59 -7.09 14.93
N ARG A 140 -15.59 -7.92 15.97
CA ARG A 140 -14.40 -8.67 16.41
C ARG A 140 -14.16 -9.88 15.50
N PHE A 141 -12.90 -10.10 15.12
CA PHE A 141 -12.47 -11.35 14.48
C PHE A 141 -11.00 -11.68 14.77
N SER A 142 -10.63 -12.94 14.56
CA SER A 142 -9.31 -13.46 14.95
C SER A 142 -8.62 -14.21 13.81
N PHE A 143 -7.29 -14.13 13.79
CA PHE A 143 -6.43 -14.93 12.93
C PHE A 143 -5.78 -16.05 13.73
N LYS A 144 -5.71 -17.24 13.13
CA LYS A 144 -4.99 -18.39 13.70
C LYS A 144 -3.59 -18.48 13.09
N THR A 145 -2.64 -19.02 13.84
CA THR A 145 -1.29 -19.31 13.32
C THR A 145 -1.33 -20.42 12.27
N LYS A 146 -0.47 -20.31 11.26
CA LYS A 146 -0.17 -21.32 10.25
C LYS A 146 1.32 -21.62 10.30
N ASN A 147 1.69 -22.90 10.35
CA ASN A 147 3.09 -23.32 10.43
C ASN A 147 3.48 -24.05 9.16
N PHE A 148 4.67 -23.74 8.65
CA PHE A 148 5.32 -24.48 7.58
C PHE A 148 6.70 -24.97 8.05
N GLU A 149 7.11 -26.10 7.51
CA GLU A 149 8.39 -26.73 7.82
C GLU A 149 9.12 -27.11 6.54
N SER A 150 10.41 -26.79 6.48
CA SER A 150 11.28 -27.19 5.38
C SER A 150 11.92 -28.56 5.62
N LYS A 151 12.49 -29.15 4.58
CA LYS A 151 13.30 -30.39 4.64
C LYS A 151 14.42 -30.35 5.68
N HIS A 152 14.92 -29.15 5.99
CA HIS A 152 16.03 -28.94 6.94
C HIS A 152 15.54 -28.54 8.33
N LYS A 153 14.26 -28.82 8.67
CA LYS A 153 13.64 -28.48 9.96
C LYS A 153 13.70 -26.99 10.29
N LYS A 154 13.73 -26.13 9.26
CA LYS A 154 13.54 -24.69 9.45
C LYS A 154 12.04 -24.42 9.48
N HIS A 155 11.62 -23.65 10.47
CA HIS A 155 10.21 -23.33 10.69
C HIS A 155 9.90 -21.94 10.16
N LEU A 156 8.70 -21.83 9.58
CA LEU A 156 8.10 -20.59 9.15
C LEU A 156 6.72 -20.50 9.77
N LYS A 157 6.50 -19.50 10.63
CA LYS A 157 5.20 -19.21 11.22
C LYS A 157 4.59 -18.00 10.54
N THR A 158 3.34 -18.14 10.12
CA THR A 158 2.53 -17.05 9.58
C THR A 158 1.13 -17.10 10.19
N ILE A 159 0.22 -16.30 9.66
CA ILE A 159 -1.19 -16.28 10.02
C ILE A 159 -2.03 -16.86 8.88
N SER A 160 -3.16 -17.47 9.22
CA SER A 160 -4.13 -18.00 8.27
C SER A 160 -5.22 -16.96 7.95
N LYS A 161 -5.85 -17.08 6.78
CA LYS A 161 -7.07 -16.33 6.45
C LYS A 161 -8.11 -16.54 7.57
N PRO A 162 -8.93 -15.52 7.89
CA PRO A 162 -9.97 -15.63 8.89
C PRO A 162 -11.00 -16.71 8.52
N ASP A 163 -11.69 -17.21 9.53
CA ASP A 163 -12.73 -18.24 9.41
C ASP A 163 -13.96 -17.69 8.66
N ASN A 164 -14.63 -18.53 7.87
CA ASN A 164 -15.83 -18.14 7.13
C ASN A 164 -16.98 -17.68 8.05
N LYS A 165 -17.00 -18.14 9.31
CA LYS A 165 -18.06 -17.80 10.27
C LYS A 165 -18.28 -16.30 10.46
N GLN A 166 -17.25 -15.48 10.29
CA GLN A 166 -17.28 -14.03 10.55
C GLN A 166 -17.40 -13.18 9.27
N VAL A 167 -17.45 -13.82 8.10
CA VAL A 167 -17.41 -13.15 6.80
C VAL A 167 -18.69 -12.36 6.54
N ASN A 168 -19.85 -12.99 6.74
CA ASN A 168 -21.13 -12.32 6.52
C ASN A 168 -21.33 -11.18 7.52
N ASP A 169 -20.99 -11.38 8.80
CA ASP A 169 -21.10 -10.35 9.83
C ASP A 169 -20.21 -9.13 9.51
N PHE A 170 -18.97 -9.36 9.06
CA PHE A 170 -18.09 -8.29 8.61
C PHE A 170 -18.66 -7.55 7.39
N LYS A 171 -19.19 -8.30 6.40
CA LYS A 171 -19.86 -7.73 5.22
C LYS A 171 -21.01 -6.82 5.63
N GLN A 172 -21.90 -7.30 6.50
CA GLN A 172 -23.05 -6.52 6.97
C GLN A 172 -22.62 -5.28 7.78
N SER A 173 -21.58 -5.37 8.62
CA SER A 173 -21.00 -4.19 9.28
C SER A 173 -20.51 -3.13 8.29
N CYS A 174 -19.87 -3.55 7.19
CA CYS A 174 -19.47 -2.62 6.14
C CYS A 174 -20.68 -1.97 5.45
N LEU A 175 -21.68 -2.77 5.04
CA LEU A 175 -22.87 -2.25 4.38
C LEU A 175 -23.67 -1.29 5.26
N ALA A 176 -23.76 -1.56 6.56
CA ALA A 176 -24.36 -0.68 7.53
C ALA A 176 -23.57 0.63 7.66
N ALA A 177 -22.24 0.56 7.81
CA ALA A 177 -21.40 1.73 8.00
C ALA A 177 -21.33 2.63 6.75
N LEU A 178 -21.37 2.05 5.54
CA LEU A 178 -21.37 2.80 4.29
C LEU A 178 -22.64 3.63 4.05
N LYS A 179 -23.77 3.24 4.66
CA LYS A 179 -25.06 3.95 4.57
C LYS A 179 -25.18 5.16 5.50
N ILE A 180 -24.26 5.31 6.46
CA ILE A 180 -24.27 6.42 7.40
C ILE A 180 -23.97 7.73 6.64
N GLU A 181 -24.66 8.81 7.04
CA GLU A 181 -24.41 10.16 6.56
C GLU A 181 -22.95 10.56 6.82
N TYR A 182 -22.31 11.12 5.81
CA TYR A 182 -20.98 11.68 5.91
C TYR A 182 -21.09 13.08 6.50
N THR A 183 -20.75 13.20 7.78
CA THR A 183 -20.38 14.48 8.40
C THR A 183 -18.89 14.64 8.26
N ASP A 184 -18.42 15.78 7.75
CA ASP A 184 -17.00 16.08 7.58
C ASP A 184 -16.17 15.59 8.78
N ASP A 185 -15.13 14.77 8.52
CA ASP A 185 -14.38 13.96 9.50
C ASP A 185 -13.43 14.82 10.38
N LYS A 186 -13.88 16.03 10.75
CA LYS A 186 -13.16 17.05 11.53
C LYS A 186 -12.81 16.58 12.95
N ASP A 187 -13.46 15.52 13.43
CA ASP A 187 -13.25 14.96 14.77
C ASP A 187 -12.04 14.00 14.86
N GLY A 188 -11.27 13.83 13.78
CA GLY A 188 -10.04 13.03 13.80
C GLY A 188 -10.26 11.52 13.86
N ASN A 189 -11.51 11.05 13.73
CA ASN A 189 -11.84 9.63 13.75
C ASN A 189 -11.37 8.88 12.49
N ASN A 190 -11.10 9.60 11.40
CA ASN A 190 -10.61 9.06 10.13
C ASN A 190 -11.51 7.92 9.60
N GLN A 191 -12.82 8.01 9.86
CA GLN A 191 -13.80 7.01 9.50
C GLN A 191 -13.87 6.82 7.98
N LEU A 192 -13.80 7.91 7.20
CA LEU A 192 -13.80 7.82 5.73
C LEU A 192 -12.61 6.98 5.23
N SER A 193 -11.41 7.26 5.74
CA SER A 193 -10.19 6.54 5.37
C SER A 193 -10.24 5.06 5.78
N ARG A 194 -10.78 4.77 6.98
CA ARG A 194 -10.96 3.41 7.49
C ARG A 194 -11.99 2.62 6.67
N LEU A 195 -13.13 3.21 6.33
CA LEU A 195 -14.13 2.57 5.47
C LEU A 195 -13.60 2.36 4.05
N ARG A 196 -12.82 3.31 3.52
CA ARG A 196 -12.10 3.11 2.26
C ARG A 196 -11.10 1.94 2.35
N GLU A 197 -10.39 1.78 3.47
CA GLU A 197 -9.48 0.64 3.68
C GLU A 197 -10.25 -0.68 3.76
N TRP A 198 -11.32 -0.76 4.57
CA TRP A 198 -11.91 -2.02 5.00
C TRP A 198 -13.24 -2.41 4.33
N CYS A 199 -13.88 -1.49 3.61
CA CYS A 199 -15.19 -1.70 2.98
C CYS A 199 -15.18 -1.46 1.46
N THR A 200 -14.01 -1.56 0.84
CA THR A 200 -13.81 -1.56 -0.62
C THR A 200 -13.24 -2.88 -1.07
N GLU A 201 -13.44 -3.25 -2.33
CA GLU A 201 -12.74 -4.35 -3.00
C GLU A 201 -11.38 -3.84 -3.52
N PRO A 202 -10.26 -4.13 -2.84
CA PRO A 202 -8.99 -3.50 -3.19
C PRO A 202 -8.33 -4.21 -4.36
N LYS A 203 -7.68 -3.42 -5.21
CA LYS A 203 -6.66 -3.91 -6.15
C LYS A 203 -5.32 -4.06 -5.44
N VAL A 204 -4.38 -4.77 -6.06
CA VAL A 204 -3.02 -4.92 -5.52
C VAL A 204 -2.36 -3.56 -5.28
N LYS A 205 -2.50 -2.61 -6.22
CA LYS A 205 -2.00 -1.23 -6.06
C LYS A 205 -2.55 -0.54 -4.83
N ASP A 206 -3.82 -0.75 -4.49
CA ASP A 206 -4.45 -0.10 -3.34
C ASP A 206 -3.85 -0.60 -2.03
N VAL A 207 -3.66 -1.93 -1.92
CA VAL A 207 -3.03 -2.55 -0.74
C VAL A 207 -1.58 -2.09 -0.61
N LEU A 208 -0.80 -2.11 -1.68
CA LEU A 208 0.61 -1.70 -1.64
C LEU A 208 0.76 -0.22 -1.29
N SER A 209 -0.09 0.67 -1.84
CA SER A 209 -0.10 2.10 -1.51
C SER A 209 -0.49 2.36 -0.05
N ARG A 210 -1.46 1.61 0.50
CA ARG A 210 -1.80 1.66 1.95
C ARG A 210 -0.58 1.30 2.81
N HIS A 211 0.24 0.37 2.31
CA HIS A 211 1.52 -0.05 2.88
C HIS A 211 2.72 0.83 2.45
N LYS A 212 2.48 2.03 1.92
CA LYS A 212 3.49 3.04 1.60
C LYS A 212 4.51 2.64 0.53
N PHE A 213 4.23 1.59 -0.24
CA PHE A 213 5.01 1.32 -1.44
C PHE A 213 4.70 2.37 -2.50
N LYS A 214 5.75 2.88 -3.14
CA LYS A 214 5.68 3.81 -4.27
C LYS A 214 5.52 2.99 -5.55
N VAL A 215 4.29 2.61 -5.88
CA VAL A 215 3.99 1.70 -7.01
C VAL A 215 4.15 2.37 -8.37
N PHE A 216 4.51 1.60 -9.40
CA PHE A 216 4.75 2.13 -10.75
C PHE A 216 3.50 2.61 -11.49
N SER A 217 2.30 2.30 -10.98
CA SER A 217 1.04 2.80 -11.54
C SER A 217 0.65 4.19 -11.02
N ASP A 218 1.40 4.75 -10.07
CA ASP A 218 1.15 6.09 -9.53
C ASP A 218 1.94 7.14 -10.32
N PRO A 219 1.26 8.09 -11.01
CA PRO A 219 1.92 9.13 -11.80
C PRO A 219 2.93 9.98 -11.00
N LYS A 220 2.75 10.10 -9.68
CA LYS A 220 3.68 10.83 -8.79
C LYS A 220 5.09 10.22 -8.77
N HIS A 221 5.24 8.98 -9.25
CA HIS A 221 6.49 8.23 -9.22
C HIS A 221 7.08 7.95 -10.61
N ASP A 222 6.44 8.43 -11.70
CA ASP A 222 6.85 8.14 -13.08
C ASP A 222 8.32 8.43 -13.37
N LYS A 223 8.86 9.53 -12.84
CA LYS A 223 10.27 9.93 -12.99
C LYS A 223 11.26 8.92 -12.37
N GLN A 224 10.81 8.07 -11.46
CA GLN A 224 11.63 7.08 -10.75
C GLN A 224 11.46 5.67 -11.31
N VAL A 225 10.46 5.42 -12.16
CA VAL A 225 10.11 4.06 -12.61
C VAL A 225 11.26 3.41 -13.37
N GLU A 226 11.84 4.10 -14.36
CA GLU A 226 12.90 3.51 -15.18
C GLU A 226 14.17 3.18 -14.38
N SER A 227 14.63 4.12 -13.55
CA SER A 227 15.80 3.90 -12.69
C SER A 227 15.55 2.79 -11.67
N SER A 228 14.33 2.71 -11.14
CA SER A 228 13.89 1.63 -10.25
C SER A 228 13.97 0.26 -10.94
N ILE A 229 13.43 0.15 -12.16
CA ILE A 229 13.47 -1.09 -12.92
C ILE A 229 14.90 -1.49 -13.26
N ARG A 230 15.78 -0.54 -13.61
CA ARG A 230 17.20 -0.82 -13.83
C ARG A 230 17.86 -1.44 -12.60
N LYS A 231 17.64 -0.86 -11.43
CA LYS A 231 18.16 -1.36 -10.15
C LYS A 231 17.61 -2.75 -9.81
N ILE A 232 16.31 -2.96 -9.98
CA ILE A 232 15.65 -4.25 -9.77
C ILE A 232 16.24 -5.33 -10.70
N LEU A 233 16.40 -5.03 -11.99
CA LEU A 233 16.97 -5.96 -12.96
C LEU A 233 18.45 -6.26 -12.66
N ALA A 234 19.25 -5.25 -12.32
CA ALA A 234 20.63 -5.44 -11.91
C ALA A 234 20.77 -6.28 -10.62
N GLY A 235 19.77 -6.26 -9.74
CA GLY A 235 19.74 -7.04 -8.51
C GLY A 235 19.24 -8.47 -8.70
N TRP A 236 18.05 -8.63 -9.28
CA TRP A 236 17.36 -9.93 -9.39
C TRP A 236 17.76 -10.75 -10.61
N PHE A 237 18.24 -10.13 -11.69
CA PHE A 237 18.64 -10.82 -12.92
C PHE A 237 20.16 -10.96 -13.04
N LYS A 238 20.90 -10.83 -11.94
CA LYS A 238 22.35 -11.11 -11.88
C LYS A 238 22.63 -12.58 -11.55
N LYS A 239 23.82 -13.02 -11.93
CA LYS A 239 24.39 -14.31 -11.54
C LYS A 239 25.55 -14.08 -10.57
N GLU A 240 25.53 -14.76 -9.43
CA GLU A 240 26.62 -14.74 -8.46
C GLU A 240 27.11 -16.17 -8.22
N LYS A 241 28.35 -16.45 -8.64
CA LYS A 241 28.90 -17.82 -8.67
C LYS A 241 27.96 -18.75 -9.45
N ASN A 242 27.41 -19.77 -8.80
CA ASN A 242 26.47 -20.73 -9.38
C ASN A 242 25.00 -20.33 -9.15
N HIS A 243 24.72 -19.21 -8.49
CA HIS A 243 23.37 -18.77 -8.18
C HIS A 243 22.84 -17.82 -9.27
N LYS A 244 21.71 -18.21 -9.85
CA LYS A 244 20.91 -17.42 -10.78
C LYS A 244 19.72 -16.85 -10.02
N TRP A 245 19.79 -15.58 -9.63
CA TRP A 245 18.79 -15.00 -8.73
C TRP A 245 17.39 -14.90 -9.34
N TRP A 246 17.29 -14.83 -10.67
CA TRP A 246 16.03 -14.83 -11.39
C TRP A 246 15.25 -16.15 -11.27
N GLU A 247 15.90 -17.23 -10.82
CA GLU A 247 15.26 -18.53 -10.55
C GLU A 247 14.67 -18.59 -9.13
N LYS A 248 14.90 -17.57 -8.29
CA LYS A 248 14.42 -17.48 -6.90
C LYS A 248 13.14 -16.66 -6.72
N GLN A 249 12.46 -16.37 -7.83
CA GLN A 249 11.18 -15.65 -7.88
C GLN A 249 10.17 -16.40 -8.76
N SER A 250 8.88 -16.11 -8.61
CA SER A 250 7.77 -16.69 -9.40
C SER A 250 6.99 -15.67 -10.23
N PHE A 251 7.31 -14.39 -10.11
CA PHE A 251 6.64 -13.29 -10.79
C PHE A 251 6.79 -13.37 -12.30
N PHE A 252 8.03 -13.50 -12.79
CA PHE A 252 8.33 -13.68 -14.20
C PHE A 252 8.35 -15.16 -14.57
N SER A 253 7.61 -15.51 -15.62
CA SER A 253 7.63 -16.82 -16.26
C SER A 253 8.99 -17.09 -16.93
N LYS A 254 9.24 -18.35 -17.30
CA LYS A 254 10.49 -18.73 -17.98
C LYS A 254 10.72 -17.97 -19.29
N ASP A 255 9.67 -17.74 -20.06
CA ASP A 255 9.76 -17.02 -21.33
C ASP A 255 10.03 -15.53 -21.13
N GLU A 256 9.38 -14.90 -20.14
CA GLU A 256 9.67 -13.51 -19.76
C GLU A 256 11.10 -13.38 -19.24
N ILE A 257 11.58 -14.33 -18.43
CA ILE A 257 12.97 -14.35 -17.96
C ILE A 257 13.93 -14.41 -19.15
N LYS A 258 13.68 -15.27 -20.14
CA LYS A 258 14.51 -15.39 -21.35
C LYS A 258 14.54 -14.07 -22.12
N GLN A 259 13.38 -13.43 -22.31
CA GLN A 259 13.28 -12.12 -22.96
C GLN A 259 14.02 -11.02 -22.18
N ILE A 260 13.91 -11.03 -20.86
CA ILE A 260 14.61 -10.07 -20.00
C ILE A 260 16.12 -10.31 -20.04
N LEU A 261 16.60 -11.55 -20.01
CA LEU A 261 18.04 -11.85 -20.06
C LEU A 261 18.64 -11.59 -21.44
N ASN A 262 17.86 -11.79 -22.52
CA ASN A 262 18.24 -11.49 -23.90
C ASN A 262 19.64 -12.04 -24.28
N GLY A 263 19.81 -13.37 -24.17
CA GLY A 263 21.09 -14.04 -24.48
C GLY A 263 22.11 -14.02 -23.34
N LYS A 264 21.78 -13.45 -22.17
CA LYS A 264 22.65 -13.41 -20.98
C LYS A 264 22.35 -14.52 -19.96
N GLU A 265 21.71 -15.63 -20.34
CA GLU A 265 21.27 -16.69 -19.41
C GLU A 265 22.43 -17.35 -18.63
N ASN A 266 23.65 -17.28 -19.18
CA ASN A 266 24.85 -17.83 -18.55
C ASN A 266 25.58 -16.85 -17.64
N VAL A 267 25.35 -15.53 -17.78
CA VAL A 267 26.12 -14.48 -17.10
C VAL A 267 25.26 -13.52 -16.26
N GLY A 268 23.97 -13.39 -16.55
CA GLY A 268 23.07 -12.41 -15.95
C GLY A 268 23.35 -10.96 -16.38
N ILE A 269 22.56 -10.04 -15.84
CA ILE A 269 22.75 -8.58 -15.95
C ILE A 269 23.73 -8.16 -14.87
N ARG A 270 24.85 -7.52 -15.24
CA ARG A 270 25.92 -7.21 -14.26
C ARG A 270 25.73 -5.88 -13.55
N ASN A 271 25.08 -4.92 -14.20
CA ASN A 271 24.86 -3.57 -13.66
C ASN A 271 23.69 -2.88 -14.38
N GLU A 272 23.27 -1.74 -13.83
CA GLU A 272 22.12 -0.95 -14.32
C GLU A 272 22.29 -0.37 -15.73
N LYS A 273 23.54 -0.15 -16.18
CA LYS A 273 23.83 0.39 -17.51
C LYS A 273 23.62 -0.64 -18.62
N GLU A 274 23.71 -1.93 -18.30
CA GLU A 274 23.44 -3.01 -19.23
C GLU A 274 21.95 -3.24 -19.52
N VAL A 275 21.07 -2.58 -18.75
CA VAL A 275 19.63 -2.68 -18.92
C VAL A 275 19.17 -1.84 -20.10
N THR A 276 18.43 -2.46 -21.01
CA THR A 276 17.89 -1.85 -22.23
C THR A 276 16.48 -1.31 -22.02
N VAL A 277 16.05 -0.40 -22.90
CA VAL A 277 14.68 0.13 -22.90
C VAL A 277 13.64 -0.98 -23.09
N ASN A 278 13.94 -1.98 -23.93
CA ASN A 278 13.01 -3.10 -24.14
C ASN A 278 12.82 -3.95 -22.88
N GLN A 279 13.89 -4.22 -22.11
CA GLN A 279 13.80 -4.91 -20.83
C GLN A 279 12.97 -4.11 -19.82
N ILE A 280 13.15 -2.78 -19.79
CA ILE A 280 12.37 -1.89 -18.93
C ILE A 280 10.88 -1.96 -19.27
N ARG A 281 10.54 -1.92 -20.56
CA ARG A 281 9.17 -2.02 -21.06
C ARG A 281 8.50 -3.33 -20.63
N ILE A 282 9.17 -4.47 -20.80
CA ILE A 282 8.64 -5.79 -20.40
C ILE A 282 8.25 -5.79 -18.91
N VAL A 283 9.14 -5.28 -18.04
CA VAL A 283 8.87 -5.21 -16.61
C VAL A 283 7.72 -4.23 -16.30
N LYS A 284 7.75 -3.03 -16.89
CA LYS A 284 6.75 -1.99 -16.67
C LYS A 284 5.35 -2.47 -17.07
N ASP A 285 5.21 -3.04 -18.27
CA ASP A 285 3.92 -3.51 -18.81
C ASP A 285 3.32 -4.61 -17.92
N LYS A 286 4.16 -5.59 -17.51
CA LYS A 286 3.73 -6.62 -16.56
C LYS A 286 3.31 -6.02 -15.23
N CYS A 287 4.08 -5.07 -14.70
CA CYS A 287 3.77 -4.43 -13.43
C CYS A 287 2.44 -3.69 -13.44
N LEU A 288 2.14 -2.91 -14.49
CA LEU A 288 0.87 -2.20 -14.59
C LEU A 288 -0.32 -3.18 -14.62
N LYS A 289 -0.17 -4.32 -15.32
CA LYS A 289 -1.19 -5.37 -15.36
C LYS A 289 -1.40 -6.02 -13.99
N GLU A 290 -0.33 -6.39 -13.29
CA GLU A 290 -0.41 -7.08 -12.00
C GLU A 290 -0.89 -6.16 -10.88
N LEU A 291 -0.53 -4.88 -10.91
CA LEU A 291 -0.99 -3.86 -9.97
C LEU A 291 -2.50 -3.60 -10.05
N ASP A 292 -3.12 -3.79 -11.22
CA ASP A 292 -4.55 -3.55 -11.43
C ASP A 292 -5.44 -4.76 -11.13
N LYS A 293 -4.86 -5.93 -10.84
CA LYS A 293 -5.63 -7.11 -10.42
C LYS A 293 -6.27 -6.91 -9.05
N ASN A 294 -7.35 -7.64 -8.81
CA ASN A 294 -7.94 -7.78 -7.48
C ASN A 294 -6.90 -8.36 -6.51
N PHE A 295 -6.90 -7.87 -5.27
CA PHE A 295 -5.99 -8.36 -4.25
C PHE A 295 -6.44 -9.74 -3.74
N GLU A 296 -5.52 -10.69 -3.79
CA GLU A 296 -5.67 -12.03 -3.24
C GLU A 296 -4.45 -12.38 -2.39
N ARG A 297 -4.68 -13.04 -1.25
CA ARG A 297 -3.62 -13.44 -0.32
C ARG A 297 -3.98 -14.73 0.38
N GLU A 298 -3.12 -15.73 0.33
CA GLU A 298 -3.33 -16.99 1.04
C GLU A 298 -2.25 -17.26 2.11
N ASN A 299 -0.97 -17.06 1.76
CA ASN A 299 0.14 -17.63 2.52
C ASN A 299 1.15 -16.61 3.06
N PHE A 300 0.87 -15.30 2.99
CA PHE A 300 1.90 -14.31 3.31
C PHE A 300 2.41 -14.34 4.76
N TYR A 301 3.73 -14.34 4.96
CA TYR A 301 4.78 -14.36 3.92
C TYR A 301 5.24 -15.80 3.62
N LEU A 302 5.44 -16.12 2.34
CA LEU A 302 5.93 -17.42 1.90
C LEU A 302 6.74 -17.23 0.62
N THR A 303 8.04 -17.47 0.69
CA THR A 303 8.96 -17.23 -0.43
C THR A 303 9.07 -18.46 -1.32
N LYS A 304 9.42 -18.25 -2.59
CA LYS A 304 9.74 -19.36 -3.49
C LYS A 304 10.88 -20.21 -2.95
N ASP A 305 11.92 -19.58 -2.39
CA ASP A 305 13.04 -20.30 -1.81
C ASP A 305 12.63 -21.22 -0.64
N PHE A 306 11.67 -20.82 0.20
CA PHE A 306 11.13 -21.69 1.24
C PHE A 306 10.32 -22.85 0.65
N ILE A 307 9.40 -22.56 -0.29
CA ILE A 307 8.58 -23.59 -0.97
C ILE A 307 9.48 -24.64 -1.64
N ASP A 308 10.57 -24.20 -2.28
CA ASP A 308 11.50 -25.10 -2.96
C ASP A 308 12.21 -26.07 -2.00
N GLN A 309 12.28 -25.73 -0.72
CA GLN A 309 12.83 -26.56 0.35
C GLN A 309 11.77 -27.42 1.05
N MET A 310 10.49 -27.35 0.68
CA MET A 310 9.43 -28.19 1.26
C MET A 310 9.32 -29.55 0.58
N ASN A 311 8.82 -30.54 1.33
CA ASN A 311 8.53 -31.89 0.81
C ASN A 311 7.29 -31.92 -0.07
N ASN A 312 6.22 -31.22 0.34
CA ASN A 312 4.95 -31.18 -0.38
C ASN A 312 4.73 -29.78 -0.99
N LYS A 313 5.12 -29.62 -2.26
CA LYS A 313 5.10 -28.32 -2.95
C LYS A 313 3.81 -28.05 -3.73
N SER A 314 3.06 -29.09 -4.08
CA SER A 314 2.11 -29.05 -5.21
C SER A 314 0.91 -28.12 -4.98
N SER A 315 0.58 -27.79 -3.73
CA SER A 315 -0.53 -26.88 -3.40
C SER A 315 -0.10 -25.47 -3.01
N LEU A 316 1.19 -25.21 -2.78
CA LEU A 316 1.65 -23.93 -2.25
C LEU A 316 2.20 -23.02 -3.35
N LYS A 317 1.76 -21.76 -3.31
CA LYS A 317 2.22 -20.69 -4.21
C LYS A 317 2.62 -19.47 -3.40
N VAL A 318 3.54 -18.70 -3.95
CA VAL A 318 3.84 -17.34 -3.46
C VAL A 318 2.64 -16.47 -3.80
N ASP A 319 2.14 -15.69 -2.85
CA ASP A 319 1.05 -14.76 -3.16
C ASP A 319 1.59 -13.69 -4.11
N ALA A 320 0.91 -13.44 -5.23
CA ALA A 320 1.40 -12.58 -6.30
C ALA A 320 1.79 -11.18 -5.80
N PHE A 321 1.01 -10.60 -4.89
CA PHE A 321 1.28 -9.26 -4.37
C PHE A 321 2.65 -9.13 -3.67
N GLN A 322 3.20 -10.23 -3.12
CA GLN A 322 4.49 -10.23 -2.43
C GLN A 322 5.61 -9.85 -3.39
N GLU A 323 5.55 -10.40 -4.60
CA GLU A 323 6.53 -10.15 -5.63
C GLU A 323 6.17 -8.91 -6.45
N VAL A 324 4.89 -8.55 -6.57
CA VAL A 324 4.51 -7.21 -7.11
C VAL A 324 5.11 -6.09 -6.26
N ALA A 325 5.12 -6.22 -4.93
CA ALA A 325 5.79 -5.24 -4.07
C ALA A 325 7.31 -5.15 -4.37
N ILE A 326 7.93 -6.27 -4.74
CA ILE A 326 9.36 -6.36 -5.03
C ILE A 326 9.68 -5.74 -6.39
N PHE A 327 8.93 -6.11 -7.42
CA PHE A 327 9.24 -5.79 -8.82
C PHE A 327 8.55 -4.53 -9.35
N CYS A 328 7.45 -4.09 -8.74
CA CYS A 328 6.55 -3.07 -9.28
C CYS A 328 6.45 -1.82 -8.39
N SER A 329 7.48 -1.57 -7.60
CA SER A 329 7.59 -0.38 -6.75
C SER A 329 9.00 0.20 -6.79
N VAL A 330 9.12 1.47 -6.44
CA VAL A 330 10.43 2.11 -6.23
C VAL A 330 11.15 1.36 -5.09
N PRO A 331 12.43 0.99 -5.28
CA PRO A 331 13.20 0.24 -4.30
C PRO A 331 13.11 0.83 -2.89
N THR A 332 12.64 0.02 -1.95
CA THR A 332 12.43 0.42 -0.56
C THR A 332 13.31 -0.45 0.34
N GLU A 333 14.04 0.16 1.27
CA GLU A 333 14.83 -0.57 2.27
C GLU A 333 13.96 -1.08 3.42
N ALA A 334 14.31 -2.23 3.99
CA ALA A 334 13.54 -2.85 5.07
C ALA A 334 13.43 -1.94 6.29
N LYS A 335 14.48 -1.15 6.59
CA LYS A 335 14.45 -0.18 7.68
C LYS A 335 13.38 0.90 7.50
N ASP A 336 13.21 1.38 6.26
CA ASP A 336 12.30 2.48 5.93
C ASP A 336 10.87 1.94 5.95
N TYR A 337 10.64 0.74 5.42
CA TYR A 337 9.33 0.09 5.51
C TYR A 337 8.90 -0.19 6.96
N VAL A 338 9.80 -0.70 7.82
CA VAL A 338 9.48 -0.94 9.23
C VAL A 338 9.09 0.36 9.94
N LYS A 339 9.78 1.47 9.66
CA LYS A 339 9.52 2.77 10.29
C LYS A 339 8.29 3.46 9.74
N ASP A 340 8.15 3.53 8.41
CA ASP A 340 7.21 4.41 7.74
C ASP A 340 5.88 3.71 7.48
N ALA A 341 5.91 2.43 7.06
CA ALA A 341 4.72 1.66 6.75
C ALA A 341 4.18 0.91 7.97
N MET A 342 5.06 0.19 8.69
CA MET A 342 4.64 -0.61 9.85
C MET A 342 4.63 0.17 11.17
N GLN A 343 5.20 1.38 11.18
CA GLN A 343 5.31 2.24 12.36
C GLN A 343 5.98 1.56 13.57
N GLY A 344 6.86 0.60 13.31
CA GLY A 344 7.61 -0.16 14.32
C GLY A 344 8.89 0.52 14.77
N VAL A 345 9.69 -0.22 15.54
CA VAL A 345 11.10 0.08 15.82
C VAL A 345 11.98 -1.02 15.23
N LEU A 346 13.23 -0.66 14.94
CA LEU A 346 14.21 -1.62 14.42
C LEU A 346 14.81 -2.39 15.58
N ARG A 347 14.83 -3.72 15.47
CA ARG A 347 15.63 -4.56 16.34
C ARG A 347 17.10 -4.21 16.21
N ASN A 348 17.76 -4.18 17.36
CA ASN A 348 19.17 -3.89 17.56
C ASN A 348 19.97 -5.13 17.95
N HIS A 349 19.30 -6.25 18.28
CA HIS A 349 19.93 -7.56 18.50
C HIS A 349 19.03 -8.71 18.03
N PHE A 350 19.62 -9.87 17.74
CA PHE A 350 18.91 -11.12 17.43
C PHE A 350 19.15 -12.18 18.49
N ASP A 351 18.09 -12.56 19.18
CA ASP A 351 18.08 -13.63 20.17
C ASP A 351 18.15 -15.04 19.52
N SER A 352 18.19 -16.08 20.36
CA SER A 352 18.24 -17.48 19.91
C SER A 352 16.99 -17.90 19.13
N LYS A 353 15.81 -17.36 19.47
CA LYS A 353 14.55 -17.66 18.76
C LYS A 353 14.62 -17.15 17.32
N ILE A 354 15.08 -15.92 17.12
CA ILE A 354 15.25 -15.32 15.79
C ILE A 354 16.29 -16.09 14.97
N LYS A 355 17.40 -16.52 15.59
CA LYS A 355 18.44 -17.31 14.90
C LYS A 355 17.94 -18.66 14.36
N ASN A 356 16.84 -19.17 14.90
CA ASN A 356 16.19 -20.39 14.43
C ASN A 356 15.19 -20.16 13.30
N ASP A 357 14.76 -18.91 13.07
CA ASP A 357 13.83 -18.54 11.99
C ASP A 357 14.46 -18.78 10.60
N TYR A 358 13.64 -19.18 9.63
CA TYR A 358 14.09 -19.39 8.24
C TYR A 358 14.73 -18.14 7.61
N CYS A 359 14.28 -16.94 8.00
CA CYS A 359 14.80 -15.69 7.47
C CYS A 359 16.21 -15.36 7.96
N TYR A 360 16.68 -16.00 9.04
CA TYR A 360 18.00 -15.72 9.59
C TYR A 360 19.10 -16.31 8.70
N VAL A 361 20.03 -15.44 8.32
CA VAL A 361 21.29 -15.76 7.65
C VAL A 361 22.41 -15.75 8.70
N ASN A 362 23.15 -16.85 8.79
CA ASN A 362 24.21 -17.05 9.78
C ASN A 362 25.25 -15.93 9.75
N GLY A 363 25.57 -15.40 10.93
CA GLY A 363 26.59 -14.35 11.11
C GLY A 363 26.13 -12.94 10.73
N LYS A 364 24.91 -12.76 10.23
CA LYS A 364 24.38 -11.43 9.89
C LYS A 364 23.74 -10.75 11.09
N GLN A 365 24.07 -9.47 11.27
CA GLN A 365 23.54 -8.59 12.33
C GLN A 365 22.39 -7.73 11.82
N PRO A 366 21.54 -7.15 12.69
CA PRO A 366 20.40 -6.33 12.27
C PRO A 366 20.75 -5.22 11.26
N ALA A 367 21.93 -4.58 11.41
CA ALA A 367 22.41 -3.56 10.46
C ALA A 367 22.54 -4.04 9.00
N TYR A 368 22.76 -5.34 8.78
CA TYR A 368 22.77 -5.93 7.44
C TYR A 368 21.35 -5.98 6.86
N TYR A 369 20.39 -6.49 7.63
CA TYR A 369 18.98 -6.57 7.22
C TYR A 369 18.40 -5.18 6.97
N ALA A 370 18.85 -4.16 7.71
CA ALA A 370 18.36 -2.79 7.59
C ALA A 370 18.58 -2.20 6.20
N LYS A 371 19.63 -2.65 5.50
CA LYS A 371 20.00 -2.20 4.16
C LYS A 371 19.42 -3.05 3.04
N VAL A 372 18.77 -4.18 3.36
CA VAL A 372 18.13 -5.03 2.36
C VAL A 372 16.97 -4.26 1.74
N SER A 373 16.97 -4.13 0.42
CA SER A 373 15.93 -3.48 -0.34
C SER A 373 15.10 -4.47 -1.15
N THR A 374 13.96 -4.02 -1.67
CA THR A 374 13.17 -4.80 -2.65
C THR A 374 13.94 -5.12 -3.93
N ALA A 375 15.00 -4.39 -4.27
CA ALA A 375 15.86 -4.72 -5.41
C ALA A 375 16.87 -5.84 -5.10
N ASP A 376 17.01 -6.26 -3.85
CA ASP A 376 17.98 -7.27 -3.44
C ASP A 376 17.34 -8.66 -3.37
N PRO A 377 17.91 -9.69 -4.02
CA PRO A 377 17.37 -11.05 -3.97
C PRO A 377 17.49 -11.68 -2.58
N PHE A 378 18.44 -11.21 -1.75
CA PHE A 378 18.62 -11.60 -0.36
C PHE A 378 18.61 -13.13 -0.14
N GLU A 379 19.51 -13.85 -0.84
CA GLU A 379 19.57 -15.32 -0.82
C GLU A 379 18.27 -16.03 -1.23
N GLY A 380 17.37 -15.36 -1.96
CA GLY A 380 16.03 -15.84 -2.31
C GLY A 380 15.01 -15.74 -1.16
N LYS A 381 15.44 -15.30 0.02
CA LYS A 381 14.58 -15.06 1.19
C LYS A 381 13.80 -13.75 1.08
N THR A 382 14.20 -12.88 0.14
CA THR A 382 13.51 -11.63 -0.23
C THR A 382 13.50 -10.55 0.86
N PHE A 383 13.10 -9.35 0.45
CA PHE A 383 12.85 -8.19 1.31
C PHE A 383 11.96 -8.50 2.53
N TRP A 384 10.93 -9.34 2.37
CA TRP A 384 9.97 -9.63 3.44
C TRP A 384 10.60 -10.32 4.64
N CYS A 385 11.61 -11.16 4.42
CA CYS A 385 12.38 -11.75 5.49
C CYS A 385 13.16 -10.73 6.30
N ALA A 386 13.73 -9.71 5.63
CA ALA A 386 14.44 -8.65 6.33
C ALA A 386 13.50 -7.82 7.18
N VAL A 387 12.34 -7.44 6.64
CA VAL A 387 11.29 -6.73 7.40
C VAL A 387 10.84 -7.54 8.62
N ARG A 388 10.56 -8.84 8.44
CA ARG A 388 10.15 -9.73 9.54
C ARG A 388 11.14 -9.73 10.69
N LEU A 389 12.42 -9.96 10.40
CA LEU A 389 13.43 -10.07 11.45
C LEU A 389 13.74 -8.72 12.09
N LEU A 390 13.64 -7.63 11.35
CA LEU A 390 13.92 -6.30 11.87
C LEU A 390 12.80 -5.70 12.69
N TYR A 391 11.56 -6.11 12.44
CA TYR A 391 10.43 -5.50 13.10
C TYR A 391 10.40 -5.81 14.60
N GLU A 392 10.22 -4.75 15.37
CA GLU A 392 9.84 -4.82 16.78
C GLU A 392 8.72 -3.82 17.05
N THR A 393 7.77 -4.22 17.90
CA THR A 393 6.67 -3.34 18.31
C THR A 393 7.23 -2.22 19.16
N LYS A 394 6.76 -0.98 18.92
CA LYS A 394 7.05 0.13 19.83
C LYS A 394 6.67 -0.27 21.26
N PRO A 395 7.54 -0.03 22.25
CA PRO A 395 7.17 -0.22 23.65
C PRO A 395 5.89 0.58 23.91
N LYS A 396 4.90 -0.04 24.56
CA LYS A 396 3.78 0.73 25.10
C LYS A 396 4.40 1.73 26.07
N LYS A 397 4.21 3.03 25.82
CA LYS A 397 4.59 4.04 26.81
C LYS A 397 3.83 3.69 28.10
N PRO A 398 4.52 3.55 29.24
CA PRO A 398 3.90 3.19 30.51
C PRO A 398 2.85 4.20 30.93
#